data_AF-T1K320-F1
#
_entry.id   AF-T1K320-F1
#
_cell.length_a   1.000
_cell.length_b   1.000
_cell.length_c   1.000
_cell.angle_alpha   90.00
_cell.angle_beta   90.00
_cell.angle_gamma   90.00
#
_symmetry.space_group_name_H-M   'P 1'
#
loop_
_entity.id
_entity.type
_entity.pdbx_description
1 polymer ?
#
loop_
_entity_poly.entity_id
_entity_poly.type
_entity_poly.pdbx_seq_one_letter_code
_entity_poly.pdbx_strand_id
1 'polypeptide(L)'
;MNMKGEGLVLMGMDTRDSSEKLALSAADGVKAMDTCVRDLGLLTTPQLHYIVYAYNKSLGEPTESGYFNKFSGIAALFCLYVKGLLSDCKLEDKLTIQVVQTAYSNGKTTQFLRNTVGVNVEYTATGVKHLMRKAADCDISIFFESNGQFNINSLYQQFILIKIIVCFYQATGNAISDLLLVEAILRAKDWNIEDWDAIYETSPSRLLKLIVPDRKFLKTNDPSINIKNRF
;
A
#
# COMPACT_ATOMS: atom_id res chain seq x y z
N MET A 1 28.54 -3.50 -28.12
CA MET A 1 27.88 -3.61 -26.81
C MET A 1 28.87 -3.18 -25.74
N ASN A 2 28.51 -2.20 -24.91
CA ASN A 2 29.35 -1.78 -23.80
C ASN A 2 29.13 -2.75 -22.63
N MET A 3 29.99 -3.78 -22.50
CA MET A 3 29.87 -4.84 -21.48
C MET A 3 30.59 -4.49 -20.17
N LYS A 4 30.79 -3.20 -19.87
CA LYS A 4 31.59 -2.75 -18.71
C LYS A 4 30.77 -2.40 -17.46
N GLY A 5 29.44 -2.51 -17.51
CA GLY A 5 28.59 -2.23 -16.35
C GLY A 5 28.36 -3.49 -15.52
N GLU A 6 28.55 -3.42 -14.20
CA GLU A 6 28.06 -4.46 -13.29
C GLU A 6 26.52 -4.46 -13.32
N GLY A 7 25.94 -5.55 -13.83
CA GLY A 7 24.49 -5.73 -13.84
C GLY A 7 23.99 -6.34 -12.54
N LEU A 8 22.83 -5.88 -12.07
CA LEU A 8 22.09 -6.51 -10.97
C LEU A 8 20.68 -6.86 -11.44
N VAL A 9 20.31 -8.13 -11.31
CA VAL A 9 18.96 -8.61 -11.54
C VAL A 9 18.25 -8.81 -10.20
N LEU A 10 17.10 -8.17 -10.03
CA LEU A 10 16.22 -8.36 -8.88
C LEU A 10 15.12 -9.35 -9.26
N MET A 11 14.90 -10.36 -8.42
CA MET A 11 13.92 -11.43 -8.68
C MET A 11 13.00 -11.61 -7.47
N GLY A 12 11.77 -12.02 -7.75
CA GLY A 12 10.80 -12.49 -6.76
C GLY A 12 9.86 -13.50 -7.41
N MET A 13 9.10 -14.22 -6.58
CA MET A 13 8.21 -15.30 -7.03
C MET A 13 6.85 -15.27 -6.33
N ASP A 14 5.85 -15.91 -6.93
CA ASP A 14 4.54 -16.13 -6.30
C ASP A 14 4.46 -17.48 -5.57
N THR A 15 3.26 -17.89 -5.14
CA THR A 15 3.03 -19.11 -4.34
C THR A 15 2.78 -20.37 -5.15
N ARG A 16 3.04 -20.42 -6.47
CA ARG A 16 2.82 -21.65 -7.25
C ARG A 16 3.86 -22.72 -6.88
N ASP A 17 3.45 -23.99 -6.98
CA ASP A 17 4.33 -25.15 -6.68
C ASP A 17 5.60 -25.18 -7.55
N SER A 18 5.54 -24.62 -8.76
CA SER A 18 6.68 -24.54 -9.67
C SER A 18 7.62 -23.36 -9.41
N SER A 19 7.21 -22.39 -8.60
CA SER A 19 7.89 -21.09 -8.50
C SER A 19 9.32 -21.20 -7.98
N GLU A 20 9.57 -22.02 -6.96
CA GLU A 20 10.91 -22.19 -6.40
C GLU A 20 11.89 -22.78 -7.42
N LYS A 21 11.47 -23.82 -8.15
CA LYS A 21 12.29 -24.46 -9.19
C LYS A 21 12.60 -23.51 -10.34
N LEU A 22 11.61 -22.69 -10.73
CA LEU A 22 11.77 -21.70 -11.80
C LEU A 22 12.65 -20.53 -11.37
N ALA A 23 12.53 -20.06 -10.12
CA ALA A 23 13.38 -19.00 -9.58
C ALA A 23 14.85 -19.45 -9.52
N LEU A 24 15.12 -20.69 -9.10
CA LEU A 24 16.46 -21.27 -9.12
C LEU A 24 17.02 -21.35 -10.56
N SER A 25 16.22 -21.85 -11.49
CA SER A 25 16.64 -21.95 -12.90
C SER A 25 16.93 -20.58 -13.51
N ALA A 26 16.13 -19.56 -13.17
CA ALA A 26 16.36 -18.18 -13.60
C ALA A 26 17.63 -17.60 -12.96
N ALA A 27 17.88 -17.86 -11.67
CA ALA A 27 19.11 -17.44 -10.99
C ALA A 27 20.36 -18.03 -11.65
N ASP A 28 20.32 -19.31 -12.02
CA ASP A 28 21.44 -19.98 -12.70
C ASP A 28 21.68 -19.39 -14.10
N GLY A 29 20.61 -19.04 -14.82
CA GLY A 29 20.71 -18.32 -16.09
C GLY A 29 21.37 -16.95 -15.95
N VAL A 30 21.04 -16.18 -14.91
CA VAL A 30 21.68 -14.87 -14.64
C VAL A 30 23.15 -15.03 -14.29
N LYS A 31 23.50 -16.02 -13.45
CA LYS A 31 24.90 -16.30 -13.07
C LYS A 31 25.74 -16.74 -14.26
N ALA A 32 25.15 -17.51 -15.19
CA ALA A 32 25.83 -17.93 -16.42
C ALA A 32 26.19 -16.75 -17.35
N MET A 33 25.57 -15.58 -17.13
CA MET A 33 25.85 -14.32 -17.83
C MET A 33 26.81 -13.41 -17.05
N ASP A 34 27.55 -13.95 -16.07
CA ASP A 34 28.48 -13.20 -15.19
C ASP A 34 27.84 -11.97 -14.52
N THR A 35 26.55 -12.07 -14.17
CA THR A 35 25.74 -10.98 -13.59
C THR A 35 25.29 -11.34 -12.17
N CYS A 36 25.14 -10.34 -11.29
CA CYS A 36 24.62 -10.57 -9.95
C CYS A 36 23.09 -10.73 -9.94
N VAL A 37 22.59 -11.65 -9.12
CA VAL A 37 21.16 -11.83 -8.85
C VAL A 37 20.87 -11.64 -7.36
N ARG A 38 19.83 -10.87 -7.04
CA ARG A 38 19.27 -10.76 -5.70
C ARG A 38 17.87 -11.34 -5.70
N ASP A 39 17.73 -12.47 -5.02
CA ASP A 39 16.44 -13.10 -4.78
C ASP A 39 15.75 -12.44 -3.57
N LEU A 40 14.57 -11.88 -3.82
CA LEU A 40 13.73 -11.24 -2.82
C LEU A 40 12.65 -12.20 -2.28
N GLY A 41 12.60 -13.43 -2.79
CA GLY A 41 11.70 -14.48 -2.35
C GLY A 41 10.26 -14.24 -2.77
N LEU A 42 9.33 -14.54 -1.85
CA LEU A 42 7.89 -14.48 -2.12
C LEU A 42 7.40 -13.02 -2.19
N LEU A 43 7.03 -12.55 -3.36
CA LEU A 43 6.50 -11.20 -3.60
C LEU A 43 5.33 -11.24 -4.57
N THR A 44 4.43 -10.27 -4.44
CA THR A 44 3.47 -9.95 -5.50
C THR A 44 4.17 -9.24 -6.66
N THR A 45 3.61 -9.32 -7.87
CA THR A 45 4.15 -8.62 -9.04
C THR A 45 4.30 -7.11 -8.83
N PRO A 46 3.33 -6.39 -8.21
CA PRO A 46 3.50 -4.97 -7.91
C PRO A 46 4.63 -4.67 -6.93
N GLN A 47 4.85 -5.51 -5.91
CA GLN A 47 5.97 -5.35 -4.98
C GLN A 47 7.32 -5.47 -5.71
N LEU A 48 7.46 -6.45 -6.61
CA LEU A 48 8.68 -6.60 -7.41
C LEU A 48 8.91 -5.39 -8.32
N HIS A 49 7.87 -4.91 -9.01
CA HIS A 49 7.96 -3.71 -9.86
C HIS A 49 8.35 -2.46 -9.04
N TYR A 50 7.77 -2.26 -7.86
CA TYR A 50 8.13 -1.16 -6.98
C TYR A 50 9.59 -1.23 -6.56
N ILE A 51 10.06 -2.39 -6.09
CA ILE A 51 11.44 -2.56 -5.62
C ILE A 51 12.43 -2.27 -6.75
N VAL A 52 12.16 -2.77 -7.96
CA VAL A 52 12.96 -2.46 -9.16
C VAL A 52 12.96 -0.96 -9.48
N TYR A 53 11.80 -0.32 -9.43
CA TYR A 53 11.68 1.11 -9.71
C TYR A 53 12.42 1.96 -8.66
N ALA A 54 12.16 1.72 -7.36
CA ALA A 54 12.78 2.40 -6.24
C ALA A 54 14.31 2.24 -6.26
N TYR A 55 14.82 1.05 -6.62
CA TYR A 55 16.25 0.80 -6.74
C TYR A 55 16.91 1.66 -7.82
N ASN A 56 16.23 1.82 -8.97
CA ASN A 56 16.78 2.55 -10.13
C ASN A 56 16.54 4.06 -10.10
N LYS A 57 15.50 4.52 -9.40
CA LYS A 57 15.07 5.92 -9.37
C LYS A 57 15.23 6.60 -8.01
N SER A 58 15.76 5.88 -7.02
CA SER A 58 15.90 6.34 -5.63
C SER A 58 14.58 6.85 -5.03
N LEU A 59 13.44 6.33 -5.52
CA LEU A 59 12.12 6.74 -5.05
C LEU A 59 11.65 5.81 -3.93
N GLY A 60 11.99 6.18 -2.69
CA GLY A 60 11.68 5.41 -1.49
C GLY A 60 12.63 4.23 -1.26
N GLU A 61 12.42 3.48 -0.19
CA GLU A 61 13.25 2.32 0.15
C GLU A 61 12.94 1.13 -0.78
N PRO A 62 13.93 0.55 -1.48
CA PRO A 62 13.72 -0.60 -2.39
C PRO A 62 13.56 -1.92 -1.61
N THR A 63 12.55 -1.98 -0.75
CA THR A 63 12.23 -3.11 0.12
C THR A 63 10.72 -3.34 0.16
N GLU A 64 10.29 -4.51 0.64
CA GLU A 64 8.88 -4.77 0.90
C GLU A 64 8.31 -3.80 1.96
N SER A 65 9.13 -3.42 2.94
CA SER A 65 8.78 -2.41 3.95
C SER A 65 8.54 -1.04 3.29
N GLY A 66 9.45 -0.63 2.39
CA GLY A 66 9.32 0.60 1.60
C GLY A 66 8.06 0.61 0.75
N TYR A 67 7.71 -0.53 0.14
CA TYR A 67 6.45 -0.71 -0.59
C TYR A 67 5.24 -0.42 0.32
N PHE A 68 5.16 -1.08 1.48
CA PHE A 68 4.05 -0.87 2.41
C PHE A 68 3.98 0.56 2.98
N ASN A 69 5.15 1.16 3.25
CA ASN A 69 5.24 2.55 3.68
C ASN A 69 4.69 3.50 2.60
N LYS A 70 5.06 3.30 1.32
CA LYS A 70 4.57 4.15 0.22
C LYS A 70 3.07 3.95 -0.04
N PHE A 71 2.57 2.72 0.06
CA PHE A 71 1.13 2.42 -0.02
C PHE A 71 0.33 3.07 1.12
N SER A 72 0.86 3.06 2.34
CA SER A 72 0.28 3.80 3.47
C SER A 72 0.26 5.32 3.19
N GLY A 73 1.25 5.83 2.45
CA GLY A 73 1.29 7.18 1.92
C GLY A 73 0.18 7.51 0.91
N ILE A 74 -0.27 6.55 0.11
CA ILE A 74 -1.37 6.74 -0.84
C ILE A 74 -2.69 6.96 -0.08
N ALA A 75 -2.94 6.13 0.95
CA ALA A 75 -4.12 6.29 1.82
C ALA A 75 -4.15 7.67 2.48
N ALA A 76 -3.00 8.13 2.98
CA ALA A 76 -2.86 9.43 3.62
C ALA A 76 -3.05 10.58 2.63
N LEU A 77 -2.45 10.51 1.43
CA LEU A 77 -2.62 11.51 0.38
C LEU A 77 -4.08 11.61 -0.07
N PHE A 78 -4.71 10.46 -0.30
CA PHE A 78 -6.11 10.42 -0.71
C PHE A 78 -7.03 10.96 0.37
N CYS A 79 -6.81 10.58 1.64
CA CYS A 79 -7.58 11.09 2.76
C CYS A 79 -7.43 12.60 2.92
N LEU A 80 -6.20 13.13 2.85
CA LEU A 80 -5.94 14.56 2.88
C LEU A 80 -6.69 15.30 1.76
N TYR A 81 -6.66 14.75 0.55
CA TYR A 81 -7.33 15.35 -0.60
C TYR A 81 -8.86 15.34 -0.45
N VAL A 82 -9.44 14.20 -0.11
CA VAL A 82 -10.90 14.08 0.11
C VAL A 82 -11.36 14.99 1.24
N LYS A 83 -10.62 15.05 2.35
CA LYS A 83 -10.93 15.95 3.46
C LYS A 83 -10.98 17.41 2.99
N GLY A 84 -9.99 17.86 2.21
CA GLY A 84 -10.00 19.20 1.62
C GLY A 84 -11.21 19.47 0.73
N LEU A 85 -11.57 18.52 -0.15
CA LEU A 85 -12.77 18.65 -0.99
C LEU A 85 -14.07 18.76 -0.16
N LEU A 86 -14.17 18.01 0.94
CA LEU A 86 -15.32 18.09 1.85
C LEU A 86 -15.39 19.46 2.54
N SER A 87 -14.25 20.03 2.95
CA SER A 87 -14.18 21.37 3.52
C SER A 87 -14.61 22.43 2.50
N ASP A 88 -14.07 22.37 1.28
CA ASP A 88 -14.39 23.31 0.19
C ASP A 88 -15.88 23.28 -0.18
N CYS A 89 -16.49 22.09 -0.12
CA CYS A 89 -17.91 21.89 -0.40
C CYS A 89 -18.82 22.11 0.82
N LYS A 90 -18.27 22.43 2.00
CA LYS A 90 -19.00 22.57 3.28
C LYS A 90 -19.85 21.34 3.63
N LEU A 91 -19.26 20.16 3.48
CA LEU A 91 -19.91 18.86 3.71
C LEU A 91 -19.44 18.14 4.98
N GLU A 92 -18.52 18.73 5.73
CA GLU A 92 -17.92 18.09 6.91
C GLU A 92 -18.94 17.77 8.01
N ASP A 93 -19.94 18.62 8.19
CA ASP A 93 -21.03 18.39 9.16
C ASP A 93 -22.08 17.39 8.66
N LYS A 94 -21.99 16.98 7.39
CA LYS A 94 -22.96 16.09 6.72
C LYS A 94 -22.41 14.70 6.48
N LEU A 95 -21.10 14.56 6.32
CA LEU A 95 -20.45 13.33 5.93
C LEU A 95 -19.38 12.96 6.94
N THR A 96 -19.52 11.74 7.47
CA THR A 96 -18.48 11.14 8.28
C THR A 96 -17.37 10.58 7.39
N ILE A 97 -16.12 10.77 7.82
CA ILE A 97 -14.95 10.20 7.16
C ILE A 97 -14.08 9.43 8.16
N GLN A 98 -13.60 8.27 7.76
CA GLN A 98 -12.66 7.47 8.53
C GLN A 98 -11.60 6.82 7.65
N VAL A 99 -10.48 6.46 8.26
CA VAL A 99 -9.48 5.55 7.68
C VAL A 99 -9.48 4.25 8.48
N VAL A 100 -9.53 3.10 7.80
CA VAL A 100 -9.38 1.79 8.44
C VAL A 100 -7.99 1.24 8.15
N GLN A 101 -7.26 0.93 9.21
CA GLN A 101 -5.88 0.45 9.18
C GLN A 101 -5.79 -0.95 9.77
N THR A 102 -4.74 -1.67 9.38
CA THR A 102 -4.29 -2.88 10.10
C THR A 102 -3.08 -2.53 10.96
N ALA A 103 -2.68 -3.45 11.84
CA ALA A 103 -1.50 -3.27 12.69
C ALA A 103 -0.16 -3.16 11.93
N TYR A 104 -0.13 -3.44 10.62
CA TYR A 104 1.05 -3.21 9.78
C TYR A 104 1.25 -1.74 9.39
N SER A 105 0.25 -0.90 9.61
CA SER A 105 0.31 0.51 9.23
C SER A 105 1.33 1.25 10.09
N ASN A 106 2.11 2.14 9.48
CA ASN A 106 3.10 2.91 10.21
C ASN A 106 2.40 3.85 11.20
N GLY A 107 2.84 3.85 12.47
CA GLY A 107 2.24 4.67 13.51
C GLY A 107 2.29 6.18 13.23
N LYS A 108 3.28 6.66 12.46
CA LYS A 108 3.33 8.06 12.01
C LYS A 108 2.24 8.39 11.00
N THR A 109 1.89 7.47 10.11
CA THR A 109 0.74 7.63 9.20
C THR A 109 -0.55 7.77 10.01
N THR A 110 -0.75 6.91 11.04
CA THR A 110 -1.90 7.03 11.95
C THR A 110 -1.92 8.38 12.67
N GLN A 111 -0.76 8.83 13.17
CA GLN A 111 -0.64 10.10 13.87
C GLN A 111 -0.96 11.29 12.96
N PHE A 112 -0.44 11.28 11.72
CA PHE A 112 -0.74 12.30 10.71
C PHE A 112 -2.25 12.35 10.40
N LEU A 113 -2.88 11.20 10.16
CA LEU A 113 -4.31 11.13 9.87
C LEU A 113 -5.16 11.68 11.03
N ARG A 114 -4.86 11.29 12.27
CA ARG A 114 -5.63 11.75 13.44
C ARG A 114 -5.36 13.20 13.80
N ASN A 115 -4.10 13.60 13.86
CA ASN A 115 -3.70 14.86 14.47
C ASN A 115 -3.59 16.01 13.46
N THR A 116 -3.23 15.69 12.21
CA THR A 116 -3.02 16.70 11.16
C THR A 116 -4.21 16.77 10.22
N VAL A 117 -4.69 15.63 9.71
CA VAL A 117 -5.85 15.60 8.80
C VAL A 117 -7.17 15.73 9.58
N GLY A 118 -7.20 15.29 10.85
CA GLY A 118 -8.39 15.40 11.70
C GLY A 118 -9.47 14.38 11.36
N VAL A 119 -9.09 13.15 10.99
CA VAL A 119 -10.02 12.06 10.67
C VAL A 119 -9.95 10.93 11.69
N ASN A 120 -11.05 10.19 11.83
CA ASN A 120 -11.07 8.99 12.66
C ASN A 120 -10.22 7.89 12.01
N VAL A 121 -9.44 7.16 12.82
CA VAL A 121 -8.66 6.02 12.36
C VAL A 121 -9.00 4.80 13.19
N GLU A 122 -9.53 3.78 12.54
CA GLU A 122 -10.00 2.54 13.13
C GLU A 122 -9.07 1.38 12.80
N TYR A 123 -8.94 0.41 13.69
CA TYR A 123 -8.11 -0.78 13.48
C TYR A 123 -8.96 -2.02 13.24
N THR A 124 -8.51 -2.89 12.32
CA THR A 124 -9.09 -4.22 12.14
C THR A 124 -8.02 -5.28 11.96
N ALA A 125 -8.43 -6.54 12.22
CA ALA A 125 -7.69 -7.70 11.78
C ALA A 125 -7.33 -7.60 10.29
N THR A 126 -6.22 -8.22 9.92
CA THR A 126 -5.78 -8.28 8.52
C THR A 126 -6.76 -9.03 7.63
N GLY A 127 -6.85 -8.63 6.36
CA GLY A 127 -7.75 -9.18 5.36
C GLY A 127 -8.89 -8.23 5.00
N VAL A 128 -9.04 -8.01 3.70
CA VAL A 128 -10.04 -7.16 3.04
C VAL A 128 -11.45 -7.30 3.62
N LYS A 129 -11.90 -8.51 3.99
CA LYS A 129 -13.23 -8.71 4.58
C LYS A 129 -13.43 -7.96 5.91
N HIS A 130 -12.40 -7.88 6.75
CA HIS A 130 -12.47 -7.15 8.02
C HIS A 130 -12.46 -5.65 7.78
N LEU A 131 -11.58 -5.19 6.88
CA LEU A 131 -11.48 -3.80 6.46
C LEU A 131 -12.81 -3.31 5.86
N MET A 132 -13.39 -4.05 4.91
CA MET A 132 -14.68 -3.73 4.28
C MET A 132 -15.83 -3.69 5.29
N ARG A 133 -15.87 -4.64 6.25
CA ARG A 133 -16.91 -4.65 7.26
C ARG A 133 -16.86 -3.41 8.14
N LYS A 134 -15.68 -2.99 8.55
CA LYS A 134 -15.48 -1.78 9.35
C LYS A 134 -15.68 -0.50 8.53
N ALA A 135 -15.32 -0.54 7.25
CA ALA A 135 -15.53 0.57 6.32
C ALA A 135 -17.01 0.91 6.12
N ALA A 136 -17.90 -0.07 6.28
CA ALA A 136 -19.35 0.13 6.16
C ALA A 136 -19.97 0.97 7.30
N ASP A 137 -19.25 1.20 8.40
CA ASP A 137 -19.73 1.97 9.56
C ASP A 137 -19.72 3.49 9.33
N CYS A 138 -19.24 3.96 8.17
CA CYS A 138 -18.99 5.37 7.88
C CYS A 138 -19.41 5.74 6.45
N ASP A 139 -19.73 7.01 6.20
CA ASP A 139 -20.15 7.50 4.87
C ASP A 139 -18.99 7.40 3.86
N ILE A 140 -17.80 7.81 4.28
CA ILE A 140 -16.58 7.78 3.49
C ILE A 140 -15.52 7.01 4.27
N SER A 141 -15.12 5.84 3.78
CA SER A 141 -14.07 5.06 4.42
C SER A 141 -12.92 4.71 3.49
N ILE A 142 -11.72 5.09 3.90
CA ILE A 142 -10.49 4.81 3.16
C ILE A 142 -9.77 3.69 3.88
N PHE A 143 -9.40 2.64 3.17
CA PHE A 143 -8.55 1.59 3.72
C PHE A 143 -7.58 1.12 2.64
N PHE A 144 -6.46 0.55 3.07
CA PHE A 144 -5.47 -0.03 2.17
C PHE A 144 -4.94 -1.31 2.80
N GLU A 145 -5.00 -2.41 2.05
CA GLU A 145 -4.23 -3.64 2.29
C GLU A 145 -3.42 -3.91 1.02
N SER A 146 -2.55 -4.93 1.00
CA SER A 146 -1.68 -5.33 -0.13
C SER A 146 -2.37 -5.48 -1.49
N ASN A 147 -3.69 -5.42 -1.54
CA ASN A 147 -4.54 -5.47 -2.73
C ASN A 147 -5.23 -4.11 -3.08
N GLY A 148 -4.87 -3.00 -2.44
CA GLY A 148 -5.28 -1.63 -2.83
C GLY A 148 -6.77 -1.40 -3.06
N GLN A 149 -7.65 -1.63 -2.07
CA GLN A 149 -9.09 -1.36 -2.20
C GLN A 149 -9.54 -0.34 -1.15
N PHE A 150 -10.37 0.64 -1.50
CA PHE A 150 -11.10 1.53 -0.58
C PHE A 150 -12.61 1.47 -0.83
N ASN A 151 -13.45 1.87 0.14
CA ASN A 151 -14.91 1.82 -0.01
C ASN A 151 -15.58 3.12 0.44
N ILE A 152 -16.21 3.82 -0.50
CA ILE A 152 -17.06 4.98 -0.22
C ILE A 152 -18.52 4.54 -0.36
N ASN A 153 -19.33 4.82 0.65
CA ASN A 153 -20.73 4.41 0.69
C ASN A 153 -21.51 5.10 -0.44
N SER A 154 -22.41 4.37 -1.11
CA SER A 154 -22.96 4.72 -2.42
C SER A 154 -23.87 5.97 -2.45
N LEU A 155 -24.23 6.51 -1.28
CA LEU A 155 -25.20 7.59 -1.13
C LEU A 155 -24.68 8.98 -1.55
N TYR A 156 -23.36 9.18 -1.69
CA TYR A 156 -22.77 10.53 -1.87
C TYR A 156 -22.05 10.71 -3.22
N GLN A 157 -22.39 9.90 -4.21
CA GLN A 157 -21.83 9.89 -5.57
C GLN A 157 -22.18 11.12 -6.44
N GLN A 158 -22.65 12.22 -5.87
CA GLN A 158 -23.18 13.38 -6.63
C GLN A 158 -22.12 14.41 -7.07
N PHE A 159 -20.90 14.38 -6.52
CA PHE A 159 -19.82 15.28 -6.98
C PHE A 159 -18.95 14.58 -8.03
N ILE A 160 -18.87 15.15 -9.24
CA ILE A 160 -18.17 14.57 -10.41
C ILE A 160 -16.75 14.08 -10.08
N LEU A 161 -16.00 14.83 -9.28
CA LEU A 161 -14.62 14.49 -8.93
C LEU A 161 -14.53 13.31 -7.95
N ILE A 162 -15.43 13.27 -6.96
CA ILE A 162 -15.60 12.13 -6.05
C ILE A 162 -16.07 10.90 -6.85
N LYS A 163 -16.97 11.09 -7.81
CA LYS A 163 -17.49 10.03 -8.68
C LYS A 163 -16.41 9.40 -9.55
N ILE A 164 -15.53 10.20 -10.16
CA ILE A 164 -14.42 9.69 -10.98
C ILE A 164 -13.43 8.88 -10.14
N ILE A 165 -13.04 9.40 -8.97
CA ILE A 165 -12.10 8.72 -8.08
C ILE A 165 -12.71 7.43 -7.50
N VAL A 166 -13.98 7.47 -7.09
CA VAL A 166 -14.70 6.32 -6.51
C VAL A 166 -14.98 5.23 -7.55
N CYS A 167 -15.45 5.60 -8.75
CA CYS A 167 -15.82 4.62 -9.78
C CYS A 167 -14.60 3.86 -10.35
N PHE A 168 -13.45 4.51 -10.52
CA PHE A 168 -12.25 3.83 -11.01
C PHE A 168 -11.73 2.78 -10.02
N TYR A 169 -11.87 3.06 -8.72
CA TYR A 169 -11.21 2.28 -7.69
C TYR A 169 -12.06 1.15 -7.11
N GLN A 170 -13.37 1.35 -6.94
CA GLN A 170 -14.32 0.28 -6.56
C GLN A 170 -14.31 -0.88 -7.57
N ALA A 171 -13.99 -0.61 -8.83
CA ALA A 171 -14.02 -1.61 -9.89
C ALA A 171 -12.80 -2.52 -9.95
N THR A 172 -11.63 -2.10 -9.47
CA THR A 172 -10.38 -2.81 -9.82
C THR A 172 -9.33 -2.94 -8.73
N GLY A 173 -9.29 -2.08 -7.71
CA GLY A 173 -8.29 -2.10 -6.63
C GLY A 173 -6.93 -2.66 -7.05
N ASN A 174 -6.26 -1.99 -7.99
CA ASN A 174 -5.03 -2.47 -8.59
C ASN A 174 -4.00 -1.34 -8.70
N ALA A 175 -2.74 -1.73 -8.87
CA ALA A 175 -1.61 -0.81 -8.89
C ALA A 175 -1.72 0.28 -9.99
N ILE A 176 -2.48 0.07 -11.07
CA ILE A 176 -2.69 1.07 -12.11
C ILE A 176 -3.67 2.14 -11.63
N SER A 177 -4.78 1.72 -11.01
CA SER A 177 -5.74 2.64 -10.39
C SER A 177 -5.12 3.44 -9.26
N ASP A 178 -4.21 2.84 -8.47
CA ASP A 178 -3.42 3.53 -7.44
C ASP A 178 -2.53 4.61 -8.04
N LEU A 179 -1.81 4.27 -9.11
CA LEU A 179 -0.90 5.20 -9.79
C LEU A 179 -1.67 6.37 -10.41
N LEU A 180 -2.79 6.10 -11.10
CA LEU A 180 -3.62 7.14 -11.70
C LEU A 180 -4.26 8.04 -10.64
N LEU A 181 -4.66 7.48 -9.50
CA LEU A 181 -5.17 8.26 -8.37
C LEU A 181 -4.11 9.22 -7.82
N VAL A 182 -2.90 8.71 -7.59
CA VAL A 182 -1.78 9.54 -7.11
C VAL A 182 -1.50 10.65 -8.11
N GLU A 183 -1.27 10.34 -9.38
CA GLU A 183 -0.98 11.35 -10.41
C GLU A 183 -2.10 12.39 -10.50
N ALA A 184 -3.37 11.97 -10.46
CA ALA A 184 -4.50 12.89 -10.51
C ALA A 184 -4.53 13.85 -9.30
N ILE A 185 -4.26 13.36 -8.09
CA ILE A 185 -4.21 14.20 -6.90
C ILE A 185 -3.03 15.17 -6.97
N LEU A 186 -1.84 14.69 -7.36
CA LEU A 186 -0.66 15.54 -7.47
C LEU A 186 -0.88 16.66 -8.48
N ARG A 187 -1.45 16.35 -9.66
CA ARG A 187 -1.82 17.34 -10.66
C ARG A 187 -2.88 18.33 -10.17
N ALA A 188 -3.89 17.85 -9.46
CA ALA A 188 -4.93 18.73 -8.91
C ALA A 188 -4.39 19.69 -7.84
N LYS A 189 -3.31 19.32 -7.14
CA LYS A 189 -2.66 20.15 -6.12
C LYS A 189 -1.46 20.95 -6.64
N ASP A 190 -1.09 20.77 -7.91
CA ASP A 190 0.17 21.27 -8.48
C ASP A 190 1.40 20.84 -7.67
N TRP A 191 1.39 19.58 -7.22
CA TRP A 191 2.44 18.97 -6.40
C TRP A 191 3.33 18.05 -7.22
N ASN A 192 4.61 18.01 -6.86
CA ASN A 192 5.53 16.97 -7.28
C ASN A 192 5.57 15.82 -6.25
N ILE A 193 6.49 14.88 -6.46
CA ILE A 193 6.62 13.70 -5.60
C ILE A 193 7.24 14.08 -4.24
N GLU A 194 8.14 15.07 -4.22
CA GLU A 194 8.79 15.59 -3.03
C GLU A 194 7.79 16.30 -2.11
N ASP A 195 6.84 17.05 -2.67
CA ASP A 195 5.73 17.66 -1.94
C ASP A 195 4.86 16.59 -1.27
N TRP A 196 4.58 15.48 -1.98
CA TRP A 196 3.88 14.35 -1.39
C TRP A 196 4.73 13.67 -0.32
N ASP A 197 6.02 13.44 -0.53
CA ASP A 197 6.86 12.79 0.47
C ASP A 197 6.98 13.63 1.76
N ALA A 198 6.87 14.96 1.64
CA ALA A 198 6.94 15.89 2.75
C ALA A 198 5.67 16.01 3.60
N ILE A 199 4.54 15.36 3.23
CA ILE A 199 3.28 15.54 4.00
C ILE A 199 3.37 14.99 5.42
N TYR A 200 4.18 13.95 5.66
CA TYR A 200 4.54 13.46 6.99
C TYR A 200 5.79 12.57 6.92
N GLU A 201 6.53 12.47 8.02
CA GLU A 201 7.67 11.56 8.15
C GLU A 201 7.23 10.18 8.66
N THR A 202 7.70 9.11 8.03
CA THR A 202 7.49 7.74 8.52
C THR A 202 8.47 7.37 9.63
N SER A 203 8.03 6.56 10.60
CA SER A 203 8.96 5.96 11.58
C SER A 203 9.71 4.80 10.91
N PRO A 204 10.97 4.55 11.29
CA PRO A 204 11.67 3.33 10.88
C PRO A 204 10.84 2.08 11.22
N SER A 205 10.61 1.21 10.25
CA SER A 205 9.83 -0.01 10.40
C SER A 205 10.55 -1.21 9.76
N ARG A 206 10.37 -2.40 10.34
CA ARG A 206 10.96 -3.64 9.82
C ARG A 206 9.94 -4.76 9.88
N LEU A 207 9.71 -5.42 8.74
CA LEU A 207 8.93 -6.66 8.65
C LEU A 207 9.89 -7.85 8.56
N LEU A 208 9.69 -8.86 9.40
CA LEU A 208 10.47 -10.10 9.40
C LEU A 208 9.53 -11.30 9.33
N LYS A 209 9.90 -12.27 8.48
CA LYS A 209 9.23 -13.57 8.41
C LYS A 209 10.06 -14.59 9.18
N LEU A 210 9.48 -15.17 10.22
CA LEU A 210 10.11 -16.20 11.03
C LEU A 210 9.48 -17.56 10.71
N ILE A 211 10.33 -18.55 10.44
CA ILE A 211 9.91 -19.94 10.29
C ILE A 211 9.81 -20.54 11.68
N VAL A 212 8.64 -21.10 12.01
CA VAL A 212 8.38 -21.74 13.30
C VAL A 212 7.89 -23.18 13.09
N PRO A 213 8.24 -24.14 13.98
CA PRO A 213 7.80 -25.53 13.83
C PRO A 213 6.28 -25.71 13.84
N ASP A 214 5.56 -24.98 14.69
CA ASP A 214 4.09 -24.94 14.69
C ASP A 214 3.58 -23.54 15.07
N ARG A 215 2.92 -22.89 14.11
CA ARG A 215 2.34 -21.55 14.27
C ARG A 215 1.05 -21.52 15.08
N LYS A 216 0.39 -22.67 15.33
CA LYS A 216 -0.87 -22.73 16.10
C LYS A 216 -0.72 -22.27 17.55
N PHE A 217 0.51 -22.28 18.07
CA PHE A 217 0.83 -21.77 19.40
C PHE A 217 0.88 -20.24 19.46
N LEU A 218 1.03 -19.55 18.32
CA LEU A 218 1.01 -18.09 18.26
C LEU A 218 -0.44 -17.61 18.22
N LYS A 219 -0.89 -17.05 19.35
CA LYS A 219 -2.23 -16.46 19.51
C LYS A 219 -2.10 -14.96 19.76
N THR A 220 -2.99 -14.19 19.15
CA THR A 220 -3.07 -12.73 19.36
C THR A 220 -4.02 -12.44 20.52
N ASN A 221 -3.62 -11.57 21.45
CA ASN A 221 -4.46 -11.19 22.59
C ASN A 221 -5.51 -10.12 22.22
N ASP A 222 -5.32 -9.43 21.10
CA ASP A 222 -6.24 -8.42 20.57
C ASP A 222 -6.80 -8.87 19.21
N PRO A 223 -8.12 -9.14 19.12
CA PRO A 223 -8.76 -9.52 17.86
C PRO A 223 -8.65 -8.46 16.76
N SER A 224 -8.53 -7.18 17.12
CA SER A 224 -8.38 -6.07 16.17
C SER A 224 -6.98 -5.97 15.56
N ILE A 225 -6.02 -6.70 16.13
CA ILE A 225 -4.62 -6.78 15.67
C ILE A 225 -4.32 -8.18 15.11
N ASN A 226 -5.36 -8.99 14.86
CA ASN A 226 -5.14 -10.36 14.41
C ASN A 226 -4.51 -10.37 13.00
N ILE A 227 -3.24 -10.76 12.96
CA ILE A 227 -2.48 -10.99 11.75
C ILE A 227 -2.83 -12.39 11.28
N LYS A 228 -3.43 -12.50 10.08
CA LYS A 228 -3.67 -13.79 9.46
C LYS A 228 -2.33 -14.50 9.35
N ASN A 229 -2.23 -15.64 10.00
CA ASN A 229 -1.18 -16.63 9.77
C ASN A 229 -1.26 -17.09 8.30
N ARG A 230 -0.71 -16.31 7.37
CA ARG A 230 -0.55 -16.68 5.97
C ARG A 230 0.81 -17.36 5.80
N PHE A 231 0.75 -18.54 5.20
CA PHE A 231 1.82 -19.49 4.91
C PHE A 231 2.27 -20.31 6.12
#